data_AF-A0A2T7CDY2-F1
#
_entry.id   AF-A0A2T7CDY2-F1
#
_cell.length_a   1.000
_cell.length_b   1.000
_cell.length_c   1.000
_cell.angle_alpha   90.00
_cell.angle_beta   90.00
_cell.angle_gamma   90.00
#
_symmetry.space_group_name_H-M   'P 1'
#
loop_
_entity.id
_entity.type
_entity.pdbx_description
1 polymer ?
#
loop_
_entity_poly.entity_id
_entity_poly.type
_entity_poly.pdbx_seq_one_letter_code
_entity_poly.pdbx_strand_id
1 'polypeptide(L)'
;MGNSPTQELATDDSKADNKAPSKPAPPSTSAVSSKTKTDVEREQLFDGSSDVHTPRKKSTQEILTKYKFKGDAAAAAAHAKQKLMERQEKLARITEQSAELESEAENFATLAQQIRKNMENKWWK
;
A
#
# COMPACT_ATOMS: atom_id res chain seq x y z
N MET A 1 21.56 -12.26 35.32
CA MET A 1 21.95 -11.02 34.61
C MET A 1 22.45 -11.47 33.25
N GLY A 2 21.63 -11.74 32.24
CA GLY A 2 20.63 -10.86 31.63
C GLY A 2 21.24 -10.32 30.33
N ASN A 3 21.58 -11.21 29.39
CA ASN A 3 22.11 -10.83 28.07
C ASN A 3 20.96 -10.25 27.23
N SER A 4 21.12 -9.00 26.81
CA SER A 4 20.24 -8.30 25.88
C SER A 4 20.35 -8.91 24.47
N PRO A 5 19.24 -9.28 23.81
CA PRO A 5 19.25 -9.61 22.40
C PRO A 5 19.20 -8.32 21.58
N THR A 6 20.25 -8.08 20.79
CA THR A 6 20.29 -7.10 19.70
C THR A 6 19.19 -7.45 18.69
N GLN A 7 18.10 -6.69 18.67
CA GLN A 7 17.12 -6.77 17.58
C GLN A 7 17.56 -5.81 16.48
N GLU A 8 17.96 -6.37 15.35
CA GLU A 8 18.29 -5.62 14.15
C GLU A 8 17.04 -4.94 13.60
N LEU A 9 17.12 -3.62 13.44
CA LEU A 9 16.07 -2.77 12.93
C LEU A 9 16.07 -2.86 11.39
N ALA A 10 15.41 -3.88 10.84
CA ALA A 10 15.13 -3.93 9.41
C ALA A 10 13.89 -3.06 9.10
N THR A 11 14.10 -1.74 9.04
CA THR A 11 13.11 -0.79 8.53
C THR A 11 12.98 -0.96 7.02
N ASP A 12 11.89 -1.58 6.56
CA ASP A 12 11.51 -1.59 5.15
C ASP A 12 10.79 -0.27 4.81
N ASP A 13 11.48 0.57 4.03
CA ASP A 13 11.03 1.86 3.51
C ASP A 13 10.00 1.64 2.39
N SER A 14 8.75 1.39 2.78
CA SER A 14 7.64 1.34 1.83
C SER A 14 7.09 2.76 1.61
N LYS A 15 7.60 3.43 0.57
CA LYS A 15 7.06 4.71 0.07
C LYS A 15 5.68 4.49 -0.54
N ALA A 16 4.63 4.71 0.25
CA ALA A 16 3.25 4.75 -0.22
C ALA A 16 2.99 6.07 -0.97
N ASP A 17 3.11 6.05 -2.30
CA ASP A 17 2.64 7.14 -3.14
C ASP A 17 1.10 7.09 -3.20
N ASN A 18 0.48 7.94 -2.37
CA ASN A 18 -0.95 8.16 -2.31
C ASN A 18 -1.40 9.01 -3.50
N LYS A 19 -2.01 8.37 -4.50
CA LYS A 19 -2.80 9.09 -5.52
C LYS A 19 -4.26 8.69 -5.44
N ALA A 20 -5.05 9.57 -4.83
CA ALA A 20 -6.51 9.54 -4.72
C ALA A 20 -7.23 9.40 -6.09
N PRO A 21 -8.51 8.93 -6.10
CA PRO A 21 -9.23 8.55 -7.32
C PRO A 21 -9.76 9.79 -8.07
N SER A 22 -9.77 9.77 -9.40
CA SER A 22 -10.32 10.89 -10.18
C SER A 22 -11.12 10.43 -11.41
N LYS A 23 -12.45 10.59 -11.26
CA LYS A 23 -13.56 10.77 -12.23
C LYS A 23 -13.92 9.67 -13.26
N PRO A 24 -15.23 9.46 -13.52
CA PRO A 24 -15.71 8.58 -14.59
C PRO A 24 -15.46 9.20 -15.98
N ALA A 25 -15.11 8.36 -16.95
CA ALA A 25 -14.88 8.74 -18.34
C ALA A 25 -16.21 9.06 -19.07
N PRO A 26 -16.23 10.02 -20.02
CA PRO A 26 -17.39 10.24 -20.88
C PRO A 26 -17.55 9.12 -21.92
N PRO A 27 -18.77 8.89 -22.46
CA PRO A 27 -18.98 7.86 -23.48
C PRO A 27 -18.41 8.31 -24.82
N SER A 28 -17.53 7.49 -25.39
CA SER A 28 -16.97 7.71 -26.73
C SER A 28 -18.01 7.40 -27.82
N THR A 29 -18.49 8.43 -28.50
CA THR A 29 -19.15 8.29 -29.81
C THR A 29 -18.12 7.92 -30.88
N SER A 30 -18.38 6.86 -31.62
CA SER A 30 -17.60 6.40 -32.76
C SER A 30 -17.71 7.38 -33.94
N ALA A 31 -16.57 7.90 -34.39
CA ALA A 31 -16.46 8.61 -35.66
C ALA A 31 -15.13 8.25 -36.36
N VAL A 32 -15.25 8.14 -37.68
CA VAL A 32 -14.36 7.46 -38.63
C VAL A 32 -13.16 8.31 -39.05
N SER A 33 -12.05 7.62 -39.33
CA SER A 33 -10.89 7.98 -40.17
C SER A 33 -10.09 9.27 -39.89
N SER A 34 -8.91 9.12 -39.29
CA SER A 34 -7.69 9.83 -39.71
C SER A 34 -6.45 9.11 -39.14
N LYS A 35 -5.85 8.22 -39.94
CA LYS A 35 -4.59 7.55 -39.60
C LYS A 35 -3.42 8.52 -39.81
N THR A 36 -3.20 9.46 -38.91
CA THR A 36 -2.06 10.41 -39.07
C THR A 36 -1.42 10.97 -37.80
N LYS A 37 -1.97 10.78 -36.58
CA LYS A 37 -1.28 11.27 -35.35
C LYS A 37 -1.31 10.28 -34.19
N THR A 38 -2.47 9.72 -33.85
CA THR A 38 -2.59 8.75 -32.75
C THR A 38 -1.87 7.42 -33.01
N ASP A 39 -1.78 6.98 -34.26
CA ASP A 39 -1.03 5.76 -34.61
C ASP A 39 0.48 5.97 -34.46
N VAL A 40 0.96 7.16 -34.85
CA VAL A 40 2.36 7.58 -34.72
C VAL A 40 2.73 7.80 -33.24
N GLU A 41 1.85 8.42 -32.46
CA GLU A 41 2.03 8.58 -31.01
C GLU A 41 2.05 7.23 -30.27
N ARG A 42 1.27 6.24 -30.72
CA ARG A 42 1.33 4.87 -30.19
C ARG A 42 2.65 4.17 -30.51
N GLU A 43 3.18 4.35 -31.72
CA GLU A 43 4.47 3.78 -32.10
C GLU A 43 5.64 4.46 -31.38
N GLN A 44 5.58 5.78 -31.18
CA GLN A 44 6.56 6.53 -30.40
C GLN A 44 6.57 6.16 -28.91
N LEU A 45 5.46 5.66 -28.37
CA LEU A 45 5.39 5.14 -27.00
C LEU A 45 6.33 3.94 -26.77
N PHE A 46 6.70 3.22 -27.85
CA PHE A 46 7.60 2.07 -27.83
C PHE A 46 9.01 2.38 -28.36
N ASP A 47 9.24 3.55 -28.95
CA ASP A 47 10.50 3.94 -29.62
C ASP A 47 11.48 4.69 -28.68
N GLY A 48 11.07 4.99 -27.45
CA GLY A 48 11.84 5.82 -26.49
C GLY A 48 13.03 5.15 -25.79
N SER A 49 13.55 4.01 -26.26
CA SER A 49 14.68 3.33 -25.61
C SER A 49 15.55 2.61 -26.64
N SER A 50 16.29 3.39 -27.43
CA SER A 50 17.29 2.88 -28.37
C SER A 50 18.67 2.63 -27.73
N ASP A 51 18.79 2.74 -26.41
CA ASP A 51 20.03 2.46 -25.66
C ASP A 51 19.94 1.13 -24.90
N VAL A 52 20.54 0.10 -25.49
CA VAL A 52 21.07 -1.16 -24.92
C VAL A 52 20.44 -1.67 -23.61
N HIS A 53 19.12 -1.90 -23.59
CA HIS A 53 18.55 -3.17 -23.11
C HIS A 53 17.06 -3.25 -23.48
N THR A 54 16.73 -3.76 -24.67
CA THR A 54 15.33 -4.15 -24.94
C THR A 54 14.93 -5.22 -23.90
N PRO A 55 13.94 -4.99 -23.04
CA PRO A 55 13.56 -5.98 -22.04
C PRO A 55 13.10 -7.26 -22.74
N ARG A 56 13.73 -8.39 -22.39
CA ARG A 56 13.37 -9.70 -22.95
C ARG A 56 11.92 -10.03 -22.62
N LYS A 57 11.12 -10.31 -23.64
CA LYS A 57 9.76 -10.86 -23.46
C LYS A 57 9.86 -12.20 -22.72
N LYS A 58 9.26 -12.29 -21.54
CA LYS A 58 9.22 -13.54 -20.74
C LYS A 58 8.22 -14.52 -21.36
N SER A 59 8.59 -15.79 -21.39
CA SER A 59 7.69 -16.88 -21.73
C SER A 59 6.65 -17.10 -20.63
N THR A 60 5.45 -17.56 -21.00
CA THR A 60 4.42 -18.00 -20.05
C THR A 60 4.95 -19.02 -19.06
N GLN A 61 5.80 -19.95 -19.50
CA GLN A 61 6.42 -20.95 -18.62
C GLN A 61 7.34 -20.31 -17.58
N GLU A 62 8.11 -19.28 -17.95
CA GLU A 62 8.98 -18.55 -17.01
C GLU A 62 8.15 -17.80 -15.97
N ILE A 63 7.04 -17.19 -16.40
CA ILE A 63 6.12 -16.46 -15.51
C ILE A 63 5.46 -17.45 -14.54
N LEU A 64 4.93 -18.56 -15.04
CA LEU A 64 4.31 -19.58 -14.21
C LEU A 64 5.33 -20.19 -13.25
N THR A 65 6.53 -20.52 -13.70
CA THR A 65 7.57 -21.07 -12.81
C THR A 65 7.93 -20.10 -11.69
N LYS A 66 7.94 -18.79 -11.97
CA LYS A 66 8.30 -17.77 -10.98
C LYS A 66 7.19 -17.50 -9.97
N TYR A 67 5.92 -17.48 -10.40
CA TYR A 67 4.81 -16.97 -9.60
C TYR A 67 3.73 -18.00 -9.27
N LYS A 68 3.71 -19.17 -9.93
CA LYS A 68 2.77 -20.22 -9.60
C LYS A 68 3.07 -20.77 -8.21
N PHE A 69 2.02 -20.99 -7.45
CA PHE A 69 2.13 -21.72 -6.19
C PHE A 69 2.71 -23.12 -6.47
N LYS A 70 3.79 -23.46 -5.77
CA LYS A 70 4.55 -24.69 -6.04
C LYS A 70 3.81 -25.98 -5.67
N GLY A 71 2.72 -25.88 -4.89
CA GLY A 71 1.88 -27.00 -4.51
C GLY A 71 0.66 -27.19 -5.42
N ASP A 72 -0.11 -28.23 -5.15
CA ASP A 72 -1.40 -28.47 -5.79
C ASP A 72 -2.47 -27.47 -5.33
N ALA A 73 -3.66 -27.53 -5.94
CA ALA A 73 -4.77 -26.64 -5.61
C ALA A 73 -5.19 -26.73 -4.13
N ALA A 74 -5.10 -27.93 -3.54
CA ALA A 74 -5.44 -28.17 -2.15
C ALA A 74 -4.43 -27.49 -1.21
N ALA A 75 -3.13 -27.61 -1.48
CA ALA A 75 -2.07 -26.95 -0.73
C ALA A 75 -2.15 -25.42 -0.86
N ALA A 76 -2.51 -24.90 -2.03
CA ALA A 76 -2.74 -23.47 -2.22
C ALA A 76 -3.91 -22.97 -1.37
N ALA A 77 -5.02 -23.72 -1.34
CA ALA A 77 -6.18 -23.40 -0.51
C ALA A 77 -5.86 -23.47 0.99
N ALA A 78 -5.10 -24.48 1.42
CA ALA A 78 -4.65 -24.60 2.81
C ALA A 78 -3.77 -23.40 3.22
N HIS A 79 -2.82 -23.01 2.37
CA HIS A 79 -1.98 -21.84 2.59
C HIS A 79 -2.80 -20.53 2.64
N ALA A 80 -3.78 -20.37 1.74
CA ALA A 80 -4.68 -19.23 1.75
C ALA A 80 -5.52 -19.17 3.03
N LYS A 81 -6.05 -20.31 3.49
CA LYS A 81 -6.78 -20.41 4.77
C LYS A 81 -5.90 -20.02 5.94
N GLN A 82 -4.65 -20.49 5.99
CA GLN A 82 -3.70 -20.10 7.03
C GLN A 82 -3.47 -18.58 7.04
N LYS A 83 -3.24 -17.96 5.88
CA LYS A 83 -3.08 -16.51 5.77
C LYS A 83 -4.31 -15.73 6.21
N LEU A 84 -5.52 -16.25 5.98
CA LEU A 84 -6.75 -15.65 6.47
C LEU A 84 -6.86 -15.73 7.99
N MET A 85 -6.46 -16.85 8.61
CA MET A 85 -6.42 -16.97 10.07
C MET A 85 -5.41 -15.98 10.69
N GLU A 86 -4.19 -15.89 10.13
CA GLU A 86 -3.20 -14.89 10.55
C GLU A 86 -3.74 -13.45 10.45
N ARG A 87 -4.47 -13.13 9.37
CA ARG A 87 -5.10 -11.81 9.20
C ARG A 87 -6.15 -11.56 10.28
N GLN A 88 -6.98 -12.55 10.60
CA GLN A 88 -8.02 -12.41 11.61
C GLN A 88 -7.42 -12.08 12.97
N GLU A 89 -6.34 -12.77 13.36
CA GLU A 89 -5.62 -12.49 14.60
C GLU A 89 -5.03 -11.08 14.62
N LYS A 90 -4.43 -10.62 13.51
CA LYS A 90 -3.91 -9.26 13.38
C LYS A 90 -5.01 -8.21 13.51
N LEU A 91 -6.17 -8.44 12.90
CA LEU A 91 -7.31 -7.52 13.00
C LEU A 91 -7.85 -7.43 14.42
N ALA A 92 -7.93 -8.56 15.14
CA ALA A 92 -8.33 -8.56 16.54
C ALA A 92 -7.36 -7.73 17.40
N ARG A 93 -6.04 -7.93 17.21
CA ARG A 93 -5.02 -7.14 17.91
C ARG A 93 -5.11 -5.65 17.61
N ILE A 94 -5.27 -5.27 16.34
CA ILE A 94 -5.42 -3.85 15.95
C ILE A 94 -6.66 -3.24 16.61
N THR A 95 -7.75 -4.00 16.70
CA THR A 95 -9.00 -3.53 17.32
C THR A 95 -8.78 -3.22 18.80
N GLU A 96 -8.13 -4.13 19.53
CA GLU A 96 -7.78 -3.93 20.95
C GLU A 96 -6.87 -2.71 21.15
N GLN A 97 -5.76 -2.63 20.39
CA GLN A 97 -4.82 -1.51 20.46
C GLN A 97 -5.46 -0.17 20.07
N SER A 98 -6.43 -0.18 19.15
CA SER A 98 -7.15 1.04 18.75
C SER A 98 -8.03 1.57 19.87
N ALA A 99 -8.71 0.67 20.61
CA ALA A 99 -9.52 1.05 21.76
C ALA A 99 -8.68 1.60 22.91
N GLU A 100 -7.51 0.99 23.17
CA GLU A 100 -6.55 1.50 24.15
C GLU A 100 -6.05 2.90 23.76
N LEU A 101 -5.61 3.07 22.51
CA LEU A 101 -5.12 4.34 21.98
C LEU A 101 -6.19 5.44 21.99
N GLU A 102 -7.45 5.10 21.70
CA GLU A 102 -8.59 6.02 21.80
C GLU A 102 -8.74 6.54 23.23
N SER A 103 -8.70 5.65 24.23
CA SER A 103 -8.79 6.05 25.64
C SER A 103 -7.61 6.93 26.09
N GLU A 104 -6.39 6.62 25.62
CA GLU A 104 -5.20 7.40 25.92
C GLU A 104 -5.26 8.79 25.28
N ALA A 105 -5.78 8.88 24.06
CA ALA A 105 -5.97 10.13 23.35
C ALA A 105 -7.01 11.03 24.05
N GLU A 106 -8.09 10.46 24.56
CA GLU A 106 -9.09 11.19 25.37
C GLU A 106 -8.49 11.75 26.67
N ASN A 107 -7.66 10.96 27.36
CA ASN A 107 -6.94 11.40 28.55
C ASN A 107 -5.97 12.55 28.23
N PHE A 108 -5.22 12.45 27.13
CA PHE A 108 -4.31 13.50 26.68
C PHE A 108 -5.05 14.78 26.29
N ALA A 109 -6.17 14.66 25.56
CA ALA A 109 -7.00 15.80 25.19
C ALA A 109 -7.55 16.52 26.43
N THR A 110 -7.99 15.77 27.44
CA THR A 110 -8.45 16.33 28.71
C THR A 110 -7.34 17.10 29.43
N LEU A 111 -6.13 16.52 29.50
CA LEU A 111 -4.96 17.18 30.09
C LEU A 111 -4.59 18.47 29.34
N ALA A 112 -4.56 18.43 28.01
CA ALA A 112 -4.26 19.60 27.19
C ALA A 112 -5.28 20.73 27.39
N GLN A 113 -6.58 20.38 27.46
CA GLN A 113 -7.63 21.35 27.77
C GLN A 113 -7.46 21.97 29.16
N GLN A 114 -7.05 21.18 30.16
CA GLN A 114 -6.77 21.68 31.50
C GLN A 114 -5.58 22.64 31.53
N ILE A 115 -4.49 22.31 30.82
CA ILE A 115 -3.33 23.21 30.67
C ILE A 115 -3.77 24.53 30.05
N ARG A 116 -4.53 24.49 28.95
CA ARG A 116 -5.06 25.69 28.29
C ARG A 116 -5.86 26.56 29.26
N LYS A 117 -6.84 25.98 29.98
CA LYS A 117 -7.66 26.71 30.97
C LYS A 117 -6.81 27.32 32.10
N ASN A 118 -5.79 26.62 32.57
CA ASN A 118 -4.89 27.12 33.60
C ASN A 118 -4.01 28.28 33.08
N MET A 119 -3.54 28.19 31.84
CA MET A 119 -2.75 29.25 31.20
C MET A 119 -3.59 30.50 30.85
N GLU A 120 -4.83 30.30 30.39
CA GLU A 120 -5.82 31.37 30.19
C GLU A 120 -5.88 32.28 31.43
N ASN A 121 -6.09 31.70 32.62
CA ASN A 121 -6.16 32.46 33.88
C ASN A 121 -4.88 33.23 34.26
N LYS A 122 -3.73 32.96 33.63
CA LYS A 122 -2.43 33.55 33.98
C LYS A 122 -1.91 34.60 33.00
N TRP A 123 -2.31 34.60 31.72
CA TRP A 123 -1.65 35.47 30.74
C TRP A 123 -2.19 36.91 30.67
N TRP A 124 -3.31 37.19 31.33
CA TRP A 124 -3.90 38.55 31.46
C TRP A 124 -3.96 39.04 32.91
N LYS A 125 -3.35 38.33 33.85
CA LYS A 125 -3.15 38.78 35.25
C LYS A 125 -1.69 39.12 35.48
#